data_AF-A0A7C7KNX9-F1
#
_entry.id   AF-A0A7C7KNX9-F1
#
_cell.length_a   1.000
_cell.length_b   1.000
_cell.length_c   1.000
_cell.angle_alpha   90.00
_cell.angle_beta   90.00
_cell.angle_gamma   90.00
#
_symmetry.space_group_name_H-M   'P 1'
#
loop_
_entity.id
_entity.type
_entity.pdbx_description
1 polymer ?
#
loop_
_entity_poly.entity_id
_entity_poly.type
_entity_poly.pdbx_seq_one_letter_code
_entity_poly.pdbx_strand_id
1 'polypeptide(L)'
;MKYEILTKDSQEVVKEVEVILEPSDLKKFEKDIVKAIRKEASIPGFRKGKAPENIIKDRFAKEIEEECLNKALVEAINKIVEENNFKLVTDPVVPEITKLENGYKVKLIFETYPEIKLEEKDYKGLKLKKIKVNVTPDDINRELEALRERFVEFKEVDREAQDGDLVEIEYEAIVENEEPQKGTLSAVLGSQQLWPEVEEKIKGLKKGEEVEFEFHAPEDEKYHKAAGKKVKMKIKVLNVKEKVLPEINDEFAKKLGFENLEKLKSHIENTLKKVRQEQSEDLL
;
A
#
# COMPACT_ATOMS: atom_id res chain seq x y z
N MET A 1 -4.00 -48.94 9.78
CA MET A 1 -2.98 -47.89 9.58
C MET A 1 -1.89 -47.89 10.65
N LYS A 2 -0.63 -47.99 10.22
CA LYS A 2 0.59 -47.77 11.02
C LYS A 2 1.42 -46.68 10.33
N TYR A 3 2.11 -45.83 11.07
CA TYR A 3 3.02 -44.83 10.48
C TYR A 3 4.26 -44.65 11.34
N GLU A 4 5.33 -44.15 10.72
CA GLU A 4 6.61 -43.85 11.34
C GLU A 4 7.09 -42.47 10.89
N ILE A 5 7.48 -41.62 11.84
CA ILE A 5 7.97 -40.28 11.58
C ILE A 5 9.50 -40.33 11.47
N LEU A 6 10.02 -40.11 10.26
CA LEU A 6 11.44 -40.12 9.94
C LEU A 6 11.97 -38.69 9.99
N THR A 7 11.95 -38.04 11.17
CA THR A 7 12.55 -36.71 11.30
C THR A 7 14.07 -36.83 11.17
N LYS A 8 14.68 -36.16 10.19
CA LYS A 8 16.14 -35.97 10.16
C LYS A 8 16.48 -34.71 10.97
N ASP A 9 17.32 -34.87 12.00
CA ASP A 9 17.77 -33.82 12.95
C ASP A 9 18.25 -32.51 12.32
N SER A 10 18.58 -32.48 11.02
CA SER A 10 19.07 -31.29 10.31
C SER A 10 17.97 -30.35 9.79
N GLN A 11 16.68 -30.70 9.86
CA GLN A 11 15.56 -29.85 9.45
C GLN A 11 14.39 -29.97 10.44
N GLU A 12 14.48 -29.31 11.59
CA GLU A 12 13.48 -29.36 12.67
C GLU A 12 12.05 -29.02 12.18
N VAL A 13 11.94 -28.20 11.13
CA VAL A 13 10.69 -27.74 10.50
C VAL A 13 10.14 -28.68 9.43
N VAL A 14 10.96 -29.52 8.79
CA VAL A 14 10.50 -30.45 7.74
C VAL A 14 10.26 -31.82 8.36
N LYS A 15 9.04 -32.33 8.24
CA LYS A 15 8.67 -33.67 8.71
C LYS A 15 8.50 -34.60 7.51
N GLU A 16 9.20 -35.73 7.57
CA GLU A 16 9.04 -36.85 6.65
C GLU A 16 8.34 -37.97 7.41
N VAL A 17 7.21 -38.47 6.88
CA VAL A 17 6.41 -39.51 7.52
C VAL A 17 6.14 -40.63 6.53
N GLU A 18 6.44 -41.86 6.93
CA GLU A 18 6.06 -43.06 6.17
C GLU A 18 4.79 -43.66 6.75
N VAL A 19 3.79 -43.87 5.90
CA VAL A 19 2.48 -44.39 6.26
C VAL A 19 2.24 -45.72 5.55
N ILE A 20 1.80 -46.72 6.31
CA ILE A 20 1.32 -48.00 5.78
C ILE A 20 -0.21 -48.03 5.87
N LEU A 21 -0.84 -48.01 4.71
CA LEU A 21 -2.29 -48.14 4.52
C LEU A 21 -2.63 -49.60 4.24
N GLU A 22 -3.47 -50.18 5.10
CA GLU A 22 -3.94 -51.57 4.95
C GLU A 22 -5.15 -51.65 4.00
N PRO A 23 -5.48 -52.82 3.42
CA PRO A 23 -6.64 -52.97 2.55
C PRO A 23 -7.97 -52.60 3.23
N SER A 24 -8.05 -52.76 4.56
CA SER A 24 -9.17 -52.32 5.39
C SER A 24 -9.36 -50.80 5.38
N ASP A 25 -8.25 -50.04 5.34
CA ASP A 25 -8.25 -48.57 5.32
C ASP A 25 -8.81 -48.02 4.00
N LEU A 26 -8.68 -48.76 2.89
CA LEU A 26 -9.25 -48.38 1.58
C LEU A 26 -10.70 -48.85 1.41
N LYS A 27 -11.00 -50.09 1.83
CA LYS A 27 -12.32 -50.74 1.65
C LYS A 27 -13.48 -49.95 2.26
N LYS A 28 -13.23 -49.14 3.28
CA LYS A 28 -14.27 -48.30 3.91
C LYS A 28 -14.84 -47.24 2.95
N PHE A 29 -14.05 -46.77 1.99
CA PHE A 29 -14.47 -45.76 1.01
C PHE A 29 -15.06 -46.35 -0.28
N GLU A 30 -14.74 -47.62 -0.56
CA GLU A 30 -15.09 -48.30 -1.81
C GLU A 30 -16.59 -48.22 -2.11
N LYS A 31 -17.45 -48.45 -1.11
CA LYS A 31 -18.91 -48.41 -1.27
C LYS A 31 -19.42 -47.02 -1.70
N ASP A 32 -18.86 -45.96 -1.15
CA ASP A 32 -19.34 -44.61 -1.41
C ASP A 32 -18.78 -44.04 -2.72
N ILE A 33 -17.54 -44.41 -3.07
CA ILE A 33 -16.93 -44.11 -4.37
C ILE A 33 -17.68 -44.84 -5.50
N VAL A 34 -17.98 -46.13 -5.33
CA VAL A 34 -18.77 -46.88 -6.33
C VAL A 34 -20.15 -46.24 -6.54
N LYS A 35 -20.80 -45.75 -5.48
CA LYS A 35 -22.07 -45.00 -5.61
C LYS A 35 -21.91 -43.65 -6.31
N ALA A 36 -20.80 -42.95 -6.10
CA ALA A 36 -20.51 -41.68 -6.77
C ALA A 36 -20.30 -41.90 -8.28
N ILE A 37 -19.39 -42.80 -8.63
CA ILE A 37 -19.12 -43.21 -10.02
C ILE A 37 -20.39 -43.73 -10.69
N ARG A 38 -21.22 -44.52 -9.98
CA ARG A 38 -22.52 -45.00 -10.50
C ARG A 38 -23.43 -43.88 -11.00
N LYS A 39 -23.48 -42.75 -10.29
CA LYS A 39 -24.36 -41.63 -10.60
C LYS A 39 -23.89 -40.88 -11.86
N GLU A 40 -22.58 -40.82 -12.07
CA GLU A 40 -21.96 -40.00 -13.11
C GLU A 40 -21.65 -40.81 -14.39
N ALA A 41 -21.21 -42.05 -14.23
CA ALA A 41 -20.77 -42.91 -15.32
C ALA A 41 -21.92 -43.31 -16.27
N SER A 42 -21.64 -43.20 -17.58
CA SER A 42 -22.50 -43.71 -18.64
C SER A 42 -22.07 -45.11 -19.04
N ILE A 43 -22.90 -46.11 -18.78
CA ILE A 43 -22.60 -47.52 -19.06
C ILE A 43 -23.51 -48.03 -20.19
N PRO A 44 -22.95 -48.52 -21.31
CA PRO A 44 -23.74 -49.12 -22.39
C PRO A 44 -24.71 -50.19 -21.86
N GLY A 45 -25.97 -50.11 -22.26
CA GLY A 45 -27.03 -51.02 -21.80
C GLY A 45 -27.74 -50.63 -20.49
N PHE A 46 -27.27 -49.61 -19.77
CA PHE A 46 -27.90 -49.15 -18.53
C PHE A 46 -28.20 -47.64 -18.56
N ARG A 47 -29.37 -47.26 -18.04
CA ARG A 47 -29.68 -45.85 -17.78
C ARG A 47 -28.72 -45.31 -16.71
N LYS A 48 -28.24 -44.07 -16.87
CA LYS A 48 -27.36 -43.38 -15.90
C LYS A 48 -27.87 -43.58 -14.45
N GLY A 49 -26.98 -43.95 -13.54
CA GLY A 49 -27.32 -44.24 -12.14
C GLY A 49 -27.95 -45.61 -11.86
N LYS A 50 -28.25 -46.43 -12.88
CA LYS A 50 -28.98 -47.70 -12.71
C LYS A 50 -28.16 -48.96 -12.98
N ALA A 51 -26.93 -48.83 -13.47
CA ALA A 51 -26.02 -49.97 -13.62
C ALA A 51 -25.78 -50.70 -12.28
N PRO A 52 -25.73 -52.05 -12.25
CA PRO A 52 -25.34 -52.83 -11.08
C PRO A 52 -23.92 -52.50 -10.60
N GLU A 53 -23.69 -52.61 -9.28
CA GLU A 53 -22.38 -52.26 -8.66
C GLU A 53 -21.25 -53.15 -9.16
N ASN A 54 -21.49 -54.44 -9.40
CA ASN A 54 -20.45 -55.36 -9.90
C ASN A 54 -19.88 -54.91 -11.26
N ILE A 55 -20.76 -54.48 -12.19
CA ILE A 55 -20.35 -53.99 -13.51
C ILE A 55 -19.53 -52.70 -13.40
N ILE A 56 -19.85 -51.86 -12.41
CA ILE A 56 -19.12 -50.62 -12.15
C ILE A 56 -17.74 -50.93 -11.60
N LYS A 57 -17.66 -51.84 -10.61
CA LYS A 57 -16.40 -52.29 -10.04
C LYS A 57 -15.48 -52.90 -11.09
N ASP A 58 -16.00 -53.75 -11.96
CA ASP A 58 -15.21 -54.40 -13.00
C ASP A 58 -14.68 -53.40 -14.02
N ARG A 59 -15.50 -52.41 -14.41
CA ARG A 59 -15.15 -51.44 -15.45
C ARG A 59 -14.28 -50.29 -14.95
N PHE A 60 -14.47 -49.86 -13.70
CA PHE A 60 -13.81 -48.70 -13.10
C PHE A 60 -12.86 -49.10 -11.97
N ALA A 61 -12.38 -50.35 -11.96
CA ALA A 61 -11.55 -50.90 -10.87
C ALA A 61 -10.36 -49.99 -10.48
N LYS A 62 -9.62 -49.49 -11.48
CA LYS A 62 -8.45 -48.61 -11.26
C LYS A 62 -8.83 -47.25 -10.68
N GLU A 63 -9.86 -46.63 -11.23
CA GLU A 63 -10.35 -45.32 -10.77
C GLU A 63 -10.91 -45.40 -9.35
N ILE A 64 -11.64 -46.48 -9.05
CA ILE A 64 -12.10 -46.78 -7.69
C ILE A 64 -10.92 -46.96 -6.74
N GLU A 65 -9.89 -47.70 -7.14
CA GLU A 65 -8.69 -47.94 -6.33
C GLU A 65 -7.92 -46.64 -6.04
N GLU A 66 -7.72 -45.79 -7.06
CA GLU A 66 -7.06 -44.49 -6.94
C GLU A 66 -7.86 -43.51 -6.06
N GLU A 67 -9.18 -43.42 -6.24
CA GLU A 67 -10.01 -42.57 -5.38
C GLU A 67 -10.05 -43.07 -3.93
N CYS A 68 -10.10 -44.39 -3.72
CA CYS A 68 -10.05 -44.99 -2.38
C CYS A 68 -8.73 -44.65 -1.70
N LEU A 69 -7.62 -44.74 -2.44
CA LEU A 69 -6.30 -44.39 -1.96
C LEU A 69 -6.21 -42.91 -1.59
N ASN A 70 -6.69 -42.00 -2.46
CA ASN A 70 -6.69 -40.56 -2.18
C ASN A 70 -7.49 -40.21 -0.92
N LYS A 71 -8.69 -40.81 -0.73
CA LYS A 71 -9.47 -40.59 0.49
C LYS A 71 -8.79 -41.16 1.73
N ALA A 72 -8.19 -42.35 1.62
CA ALA A 72 -7.43 -42.95 2.71
C ALA A 72 -6.21 -42.12 3.08
N LEU A 73 -5.54 -41.49 2.10
CA LEU A 73 -4.43 -40.58 2.33
C LEU A 73 -4.85 -39.30 3.05
N VAL A 74 -5.95 -38.67 2.63
CA VAL A 74 -6.47 -37.47 3.31
C VAL A 74 -6.82 -37.77 4.77
N GLU A 75 -7.51 -38.89 5.05
CA GLU A 75 -7.81 -39.28 6.42
C GLU A 75 -6.55 -39.59 7.23
N ALA A 76 -5.57 -40.29 6.62
CA ALA A 76 -4.29 -40.60 7.24
C ALA A 76 -3.52 -39.34 7.62
N ILE A 77 -3.42 -38.38 6.70
CA ILE A 77 -2.76 -37.09 6.92
C ILE A 77 -3.41 -36.36 8.09
N ASN A 78 -4.74 -36.19 8.07
CA ASN A 78 -5.46 -35.48 9.13
C ASN A 78 -5.23 -36.14 10.50
N LYS A 79 -5.29 -37.48 10.55
CA LYS A 79 -5.04 -38.24 11.77
C LYS A 79 -3.63 -38.04 12.31
N ILE A 80 -2.60 -38.07 11.44
CA ILE A 80 -1.20 -37.84 11.84
C ILE A 80 -1.02 -36.42 12.37
N VAL A 81 -1.61 -35.43 11.70
CA VAL A 81 -1.53 -34.01 12.10
C VAL A 81 -2.19 -33.80 13.46
N GLU A 82 -3.38 -34.35 13.67
CA GLU A 82 -4.13 -34.23 14.92
C GLU A 82 -3.45 -34.96 16.09
N GLU A 83 -3.02 -36.22 15.90
CA GLU A 83 -2.37 -37.02 16.96
C GLU A 83 -1.06 -36.39 17.45
N ASN A 84 -0.33 -35.70 16.58
CA ASN A 84 0.95 -35.07 16.89
C ASN A 84 0.84 -33.55 17.11
N ASN A 85 -0.38 -33.00 17.05
CA ASN A 85 -0.64 -31.56 17.17
C ASN A 85 0.24 -30.70 16.25
N PHE A 86 0.49 -31.17 15.02
CA PHE A 86 1.33 -30.45 14.08
C PHE A 86 0.62 -29.21 13.53
N LYS A 87 1.30 -28.07 13.57
CA LYS A 87 0.85 -26.84 12.92
C LYS A 87 1.48 -26.77 11.54
N LEU A 88 0.76 -27.19 10.51
CA LEU A 88 1.23 -27.20 9.14
C LEU A 88 1.43 -25.76 8.61
N VAL A 89 2.55 -25.54 7.93
CA VAL A 89 2.84 -24.31 7.17
C VAL A 89 2.39 -24.47 5.72
N THR A 90 2.55 -25.68 5.18
CA THR A 90 2.20 -26.05 3.81
C THR A 90 1.34 -27.30 3.79
N ASP A 91 0.57 -27.48 2.72
CA ASP A 91 -0.13 -28.75 2.48
C ASP A 91 0.90 -29.91 2.34
N PRO A 92 0.61 -31.10 2.89
CA PRO A 92 1.51 -32.24 2.77
C PRO A 92 1.64 -32.72 1.32
N VAL A 93 2.88 -32.94 0.91
CA VAL A 93 3.22 -33.48 -0.41
C VAL A 93 3.42 -34.98 -0.31
N VAL A 94 2.93 -35.71 -1.30
CA VAL A 94 3.08 -37.17 -1.43
C VAL A 94 4.06 -37.48 -2.55
N PRO A 95 5.39 -37.45 -2.31
CA PRO A 95 6.39 -37.69 -3.35
C PRO A 95 6.40 -39.13 -3.86
N GLU A 96 5.99 -40.11 -3.04
CA GLU A 96 6.13 -41.53 -3.37
C GLU A 96 4.99 -42.38 -2.79
N ILE A 97 4.45 -43.25 -3.64
CA ILE A 97 3.46 -44.28 -3.28
C ILE A 97 3.96 -45.62 -3.83
N THR A 98 4.21 -46.57 -2.95
CA THR A 98 4.61 -47.93 -3.28
C THR A 98 3.49 -48.92 -2.97
N LYS A 99 3.04 -49.69 -3.97
CA LYS A 99 2.06 -50.76 -3.77
C LYS A 99 2.75 -51.98 -3.13
N LEU A 100 2.17 -52.50 -2.05
CA LEU A 100 2.61 -53.70 -1.33
C LEU A 100 1.66 -54.87 -1.63
N GLU A 101 2.05 -56.10 -1.26
CA GLU A 101 1.18 -57.29 -1.39
C GLU A 101 -0.15 -57.11 -0.65
N ASN A 102 -0.11 -56.44 0.50
CA ASN A 102 -1.27 -56.20 1.37
C ASN A 102 -1.39 -54.72 1.74
N GLY A 103 -1.49 -53.83 0.74
CA GLY A 103 -1.78 -52.40 0.96
C GLY A 103 -0.83 -51.47 0.23
N TYR A 104 -0.61 -50.28 0.81
CA TYR A 104 0.25 -49.23 0.23
C TYR A 104 1.20 -48.68 1.29
N LYS A 105 2.46 -48.45 0.88
CA LYS A 105 3.42 -47.64 1.62
C LYS A 105 3.49 -46.27 0.96
N VAL A 106 3.25 -45.22 1.74
CA VAL A 106 3.22 -43.84 1.24
C VAL A 106 4.19 -42.99 2.03
N LYS A 107 4.97 -42.18 1.32
CA LYS A 107 5.86 -41.18 1.91
C LYS A 107 5.18 -39.82 1.85
N LEU A 108 5.12 -39.14 2.99
CA LEU A 108 4.56 -37.80 3.17
C LEU A 108 5.67 -36.84 3.59
N ILE A 109 5.68 -35.64 3.03
CA ILE A 109 6.59 -34.56 3.42
C ILE A 109 5.78 -33.30 3.66
N PHE A 110 5.95 -32.66 4.81
CA PHE A 110 5.29 -31.39 5.14
C PHE A 110 6.13 -30.53 6.08
N GLU A 111 5.87 -29.23 6.08
CA GLU A 111 6.54 -28.27 6.95
C GLU A 111 5.65 -27.89 8.14
N THR A 112 6.25 -27.82 9.33
CA THR A 112 5.57 -27.43 10.57
C THR A 112 6.19 -26.16 11.16
N TYR A 113 5.37 -25.35 11.81
CA TYR A 113 5.87 -24.22 12.59
C TYR A 113 6.87 -24.70 13.65
N PRO A 114 8.06 -24.07 13.76
CA PRO A 114 8.99 -24.40 14.82
C PRO A 114 8.41 -23.99 16.19
N GLU A 115 8.71 -24.77 17.23
CA GLU A 115 8.43 -24.36 18.60
C GLU A 115 9.50 -23.36 19.06
N ILE A 116 9.20 -22.07 18.96
CA ILE A 116 10.05 -21.02 19.51
C ILE A 116 9.71 -20.85 21.00
N LYS A 117 10.61 -21.29 21.88
CA LYS A 117 10.52 -21.03 23.33
C LYS A 117 11.42 -19.86 23.66
N LEU A 118 10.84 -18.68 23.82
CA LEU A 118 11.54 -17.50 24.31
C LEU A 118 11.69 -17.60 25.82
N GLU A 119 12.91 -17.54 26.32
CA GLU A 119 13.22 -17.42 27.74
C GLU A 119 13.36 -15.95 28.13
N GLU A 120 13.22 -15.63 29.43
CA GLU A 120 13.33 -14.26 29.90
C GLU A 120 14.67 -13.60 29.53
N LYS A 121 15.74 -14.39 29.41
CA LYS A 121 17.09 -13.93 29.00
C LYS A 121 17.13 -13.40 27.56
N ASP A 122 16.19 -13.82 26.71
CA ASP A 122 16.20 -13.49 25.28
C ASP A 122 15.63 -12.10 25.00
N TYR A 123 14.80 -11.58 25.92
CA TYR A 123 14.15 -10.27 25.75
C TYR A 123 14.31 -9.32 26.95
N LYS A 124 14.52 -9.82 28.18
CA LYS A 124 14.81 -8.94 29.33
C LYS A 124 16.25 -8.43 29.22
N GLY A 125 16.39 -7.12 29.06
CA GLY A 125 17.67 -6.44 28.89
C GLY A 125 17.78 -5.65 27.58
N LEU A 126 16.83 -5.85 26.66
CA LEU A 126 16.70 -5.03 25.46
C LEU A 126 16.40 -3.58 25.86
N LYS A 127 17.33 -2.68 25.51
CA LYS A 127 17.20 -1.25 25.78
C LYS A 127 16.54 -0.57 24.59
N LEU A 128 15.24 -0.33 24.73
CA LEU A 128 14.49 0.45 23.76
C LEU A 128 14.63 1.95 24.07
N LYS A 129 15.02 2.74 23.06
CA LYS A 129 15.09 4.21 23.17
C LYS A 129 13.72 4.79 22.83
N LYS A 130 12.88 4.99 23.84
CA LYS A 130 11.63 5.74 23.65
C LYS A 130 11.94 7.23 23.45
N ILE A 131 11.61 7.75 22.28
CA ILE A 131 11.70 9.18 22.01
C ILE A 131 10.59 9.85 22.82
N LYS A 132 10.96 10.72 23.77
CA LYS A 132 9.96 11.52 24.48
C LYS A 132 9.42 12.57 23.52
N VAL A 133 8.17 12.39 23.12
CA VAL A 133 7.43 13.39 22.36
C VAL A 133 7.16 14.58 23.27
N ASN A 134 7.77 15.72 22.95
CA ASN A 134 7.43 17.00 23.54
C ASN A 134 6.93 17.91 22.41
N VAL A 135 5.77 18.52 22.59
CA VAL A 135 5.26 19.57 21.69
C VAL A 135 5.50 20.89 22.38
N THR A 136 6.28 21.75 21.75
CA THR A 136 6.62 23.06 22.30
C THR A 136 5.63 24.13 21.83
N PRO A 137 5.50 25.26 22.54
CA PRO A 137 4.70 26.39 22.05
C PRO A 137 5.14 26.90 20.68
N ASP A 138 6.44 26.83 20.37
CA ASP A 138 6.99 27.20 19.07
C ASP A 138 6.51 26.28 17.95
N ASP A 139 6.36 24.97 18.23
CA ASP A 139 5.77 24.03 17.26
C ASP A 139 4.33 24.40 16.91
N ILE A 140 3.54 24.78 17.93
CA ILE A 140 2.15 25.18 17.75
C ILE A 140 2.07 26.50 16.95
N ASN A 141 2.94 27.47 17.27
CA ASN A 141 2.97 28.75 16.55
C ASN A 141 3.37 28.58 15.09
N ARG A 142 4.34 27.71 14.79
CA ARG A 142 4.73 27.41 13.39
C ARG A 142 3.59 26.79 12.60
N GLU A 143 2.87 25.84 13.17
CA GLU A 143 1.70 25.24 12.51
C GLU A 143 0.57 26.27 12.33
N LEU A 144 0.34 27.15 13.31
CA LEU A 144 -0.62 28.24 13.16
C LEU A 144 -0.23 29.23 12.06
N GLU A 145 1.05 29.59 11.95
CA GLU A 145 1.55 30.44 10.88
C GLU A 145 1.42 29.75 9.52
N ALA A 146 1.76 28.47 9.41
CA ALA A 146 1.58 27.69 8.20
C ALA A 146 0.10 27.59 7.79
N LEU A 147 -0.81 27.43 8.75
CA LEU A 147 -2.25 27.51 8.50
C LEU A 147 -2.66 28.91 8.06
N ARG A 148 -2.19 29.96 8.73
CA ARG A 148 -2.47 31.37 8.37
C ARG A 148 -2.06 31.69 6.94
N GLU A 149 -0.92 31.18 6.49
CA GLU A 149 -0.45 31.36 5.12
C GLU A 149 -1.33 30.66 4.07
N ARG A 150 -1.91 29.51 4.40
CA ARG A 150 -2.85 28.80 3.49
C ARG A 150 -4.17 29.54 3.30
N PHE A 151 -4.58 30.32 4.30
CA PHE A 151 -5.82 31.09 4.29
C PHE A 151 -5.59 32.56 4.00
N VAL A 152 -4.50 32.88 3.30
CA VAL A 152 -4.22 34.26 2.93
C VAL A 152 -5.29 34.79 1.97
N GLU A 153 -5.74 36.01 2.23
CA GLU A 153 -6.69 36.69 1.38
C GLU A 153 -5.94 37.73 0.55
N PHE A 154 -6.28 37.85 -0.73
CA PHE A 154 -5.69 38.84 -1.63
C PHE A 154 -6.70 39.96 -1.87
N LYS A 155 -6.36 41.19 -1.45
CA LYS A 155 -7.23 42.37 -1.63
C LYS A 155 -6.66 43.29 -2.70
N GLU A 156 -7.51 43.75 -3.61
CA GLU A 156 -7.11 44.70 -4.66
C GLU A 156 -6.64 46.02 -4.05
N VAL A 157 -5.51 46.52 -4.53
CA VAL A 157 -4.90 47.77 -4.08
C VAL A 157 -4.48 48.62 -5.26
N ASP A 158 -4.70 49.93 -5.13
CA ASP A 158 -4.27 50.93 -6.10
C ASP A 158 -2.88 51.49 -5.72
N ARG A 159 -1.89 50.61 -5.64
CA ARG A 159 -0.47 50.97 -5.41
C ARG A 159 0.45 50.19 -6.33
N GLU A 160 1.73 50.58 -6.32
CA GLU A 160 2.79 49.88 -7.05
C GLU A 160 2.95 48.45 -6.52
N ALA A 161 3.18 47.49 -7.42
CA ALA A 161 3.41 46.10 -7.07
C ALA A 161 4.72 45.94 -6.28
N GLN A 162 4.65 45.23 -5.16
CA GLN A 162 5.77 44.98 -4.25
C GLN A 162 5.95 43.48 -4.01
N ASP A 163 7.09 43.11 -3.41
CA ASP A 163 7.34 41.72 -2.99
C ASP A 163 6.24 41.22 -2.05
N GLY A 164 5.73 40.02 -2.36
CA GLY A 164 4.63 39.39 -1.62
C GLY A 164 3.23 39.67 -2.16
N ASP A 165 3.05 40.62 -3.08
CA ASP A 165 1.75 40.89 -3.72
C ASP A 165 1.43 39.85 -4.80
N LEU A 166 0.13 39.56 -4.97
CA LEU A 166 -0.38 38.77 -6.10
C LEU A 166 -0.69 39.72 -7.25
N VAL A 167 0.05 39.59 -8.34
CA VAL A 167 -0.15 40.35 -9.57
C VAL A 167 -0.88 39.50 -10.59
N GLU A 168 -1.93 40.04 -11.17
CA GLU A 168 -2.62 39.48 -12.31
C GLU A 168 -2.11 40.19 -13.56
N ILE A 169 -1.44 39.44 -14.43
CA ILE A 169 -0.77 40.00 -15.60
C ILE A 169 -1.24 39.33 -16.87
N GLU A 170 -1.38 40.12 -17.92
CA GLU A 170 -1.48 39.65 -19.29
C GLU A 170 -0.08 39.72 -19.90
N TYR A 171 0.40 38.61 -20.45
CA TYR A 171 1.73 38.54 -21.05
C TYR A 171 1.64 38.14 -22.52
N GLU A 172 2.56 38.69 -23.30
CA GLU A 172 2.84 38.30 -24.66
C GLU A 172 4.35 38.03 -24.75
N ALA A 173 4.72 36.75 -24.89
CA ALA A 173 6.11 36.30 -24.95
C ALA A 173 6.44 35.79 -26.36
N ILE A 174 7.52 36.32 -26.93
CA ILE A 174 8.07 35.90 -28.23
C ILE A 174 9.44 35.26 -27.94
N VAL A 175 9.52 33.96 -28.17
CA VAL A 175 10.76 33.20 -28.07
C VAL A 175 11.35 33.10 -29.47
N GLU A 176 12.59 33.59 -29.67
CA GLU A 176 13.41 33.49 -30.89
C GLU A 176 12.77 32.82 -32.13
N ASN A 177 12.12 33.63 -33.00
CA ASN A 177 11.45 33.22 -34.25
C ASN A 177 10.26 32.23 -34.13
N GLU A 178 9.74 32.00 -32.93
CA GLU A 178 8.49 31.27 -32.71
C GLU A 178 7.27 32.21 -32.68
N GLU A 179 6.07 31.64 -32.78
CA GLU A 179 4.82 32.40 -32.68
C GLU A 179 4.66 33.04 -31.29
N PRO A 180 4.12 34.28 -31.21
CA PRO A 180 3.87 34.96 -29.94
C PRO A 180 2.90 34.14 -29.09
N GLN A 181 3.32 33.78 -27.87
CA GLN A 181 2.44 33.19 -26.87
C GLN A 181 1.80 34.29 -26.04
N LYS A 182 0.47 34.29 -25.97
CA LYS A 182 -0.32 35.22 -25.18
C LYS A 182 -1.10 34.48 -24.11
N GLY A 183 -1.19 35.04 -22.93
CA GLY A 183 -1.99 34.48 -21.85
C GLY A 183 -2.17 35.44 -20.69
N THR A 184 -3.03 35.05 -19.77
CA THR A 184 -3.19 35.73 -18.48
C THR A 184 -2.74 34.78 -17.39
N LEU A 185 -1.92 35.26 -16.47
CA LEU A 185 -1.47 34.50 -15.32
C LEU A 185 -1.54 35.36 -14.06
N SER A 186 -1.69 34.68 -12.92
CA SER A 186 -1.56 35.30 -11.61
C SER A 186 -0.37 34.70 -10.89
N ALA A 187 0.54 35.54 -10.41
CA ALA A 187 1.75 35.11 -9.71
C ALA A 187 2.00 35.98 -8.48
N VAL A 188 2.57 35.37 -7.43
CA VAL A 188 2.99 36.11 -6.24
C VAL A 188 4.44 36.57 -6.43
N LEU A 189 4.69 37.88 -6.36
CA LEU A 189 6.05 38.41 -6.48
C LEU A 189 6.92 37.91 -5.33
N GLY A 190 8.13 37.43 -5.63
CA GLY A 190 9.05 36.84 -4.66
C GLY A 190 8.80 35.36 -4.34
N SER A 191 7.82 34.71 -4.99
CA SER A 191 7.53 33.27 -4.79
C SER A 191 8.33 32.34 -5.71
N GLN A 192 9.24 32.89 -6.54
CA GLN A 192 10.00 32.15 -7.55
C GLN A 192 9.12 31.44 -8.59
N GLN A 193 7.89 31.92 -8.78
CA GLN A 193 6.98 31.43 -9.81
C GLN A 193 7.29 32.01 -11.19
N LEU A 194 7.89 33.21 -11.22
CA LEU A 194 8.32 33.91 -12.43
C LEU A 194 9.85 34.05 -12.45
N TRP A 195 10.40 34.35 -13.62
CA TRP A 195 11.83 34.64 -13.74
C TRP A 195 12.20 35.89 -12.91
N PRO A 196 13.33 35.90 -12.19
CA PRO A 196 13.74 37.05 -11.38
C PRO A 196 13.77 38.37 -12.16
N GLU A 197 14.25 38.32 -13.40
CA GLU A 197 14.29 39.45 -14.32
C GLU A 197 12.90 39.97 -14.67
N VAL A 198 11.91 39.08 -14.69
CA VAL A 198 10.51 39.43 -14.93
C VAL A 198 9.88 40.04 -13.69
N GLU A 199 10.11 39.44 -12.52
CA GLU A 199 9.62 39.97 -11.25
C GLU A 199 10.15 41.38 -10.99
N GLU A 200 11.44 41.64 -11.26
CA GLU A 200 12.02 42.98 -11.12
C GLU A 200 11.39 44.03 -12.05
N LYS A 201 10.92 43.64 -13.23
CA LYS A 201 10.24 44.56 -14.15
C LYS A 201 8.79 44.81 -13.78
N ILE A 202 8.15 43.87 -13.09
CA ILE A 202 6.78 44.03 -12.59
C ILE A 202 6.78 44.83 -11.29
N LYS A 203 7.80 44.69 -10.45
CA LYS A 203 7.98 45.52 -9.24
C LYS A 203 7.99 47.00 -9.60
N GLY A 204 7.18 47.79 -8.90
CA GLY A 204 7.04 49.22 -9.16
C GLY A 204 5.98 49.60 -10.20
N LEU A 205 5.40 48.63 -10.93
CA LEU A 205 4.31 48.92 -11.87
C LEU A 205 2.96 49.03 -11.14
N LYS A 206 2.08 49.88 -11.68
CA LYS A 206 0.69 50.02 -11.22
C LYS A 206 -0.27 49.27 -12.14
N LYS A 207 -1.49 49.08 -11.64
CA LYS A 207 -2.63 48.59 -12.43
C LYS A 207 -2.79 49.40 -13.72
N GLY A 208 -2.82 48.70 -14.85
CA GLY A 208 -2.98 49.26 -16.19
C GLY A 208 -1.68 49.60 -16.91
N GLU A 209 -0.53 49.53 -16.24
CA GLU A 209 0.77 49.82 -16.86
C GLU A 209 1.28 48.62 -17.67
N GLU A 210 1.97 48.93 -18.77
CA GLU A 210 2.56 47.96 -19.69
C GLU A 210 4.08 48.16 -19.74
N VAL A 211 4.82 47.06 -19.71
CA VAL A 211 6.27 47.06 -19.87
C VAL A 211 6.66 46.06 -20.96
N GLU A 212 7.62 46.43 -21.79
CA GLU A 212 8.20 45.57 -22.81
C GLU A 212 9.70 45.48 -22.57
N PHE A 213 10.22 44.27 -22.46
CA PHE A 213 11.63 44.04 -22.21
C PHE A 213 12.10 42.73 -22.84
N GLU A 214 13.41 42.64 -23.04
CA GLU A 214 14.09 41.46 -23.56
C GLU A 214 15.04 40.93 -22.49
N PHE A 215 15.00 39.63 -22.24
CA PHE A 215 15.93 38.96 -21.34
C PHE A 215 16.32 37.58 -21.89
N HIS A 216 17.41 37.03 -21.38
CA HIS A 216 17.81 35.66 -21.68
C HIS A 216 17.24 34.77 -20.59
N ALA A 217 16.41 33.79 -20.97
CA ALA A 217 15.85 32.87 -20.00
C ALA A 217 16.96 31.94 -19.47
N PRO A 218 17.05 31.72 -18.15
CA PRO A 218 18.04 30.82 -17.57
C PRO A 218 17.89 29.38 -18.10
N GLU A 219 18.98 28.60 -18.08
CA GLU A 219 19.01 27.16 -18.44
C GLU A 219 18.32 26.28 -17.37
N ASP A 220 17.14 26.68 -16.89
CA ASP A 220 16.39 25.93 -15.88
C ASP A 220 15.39 24.96 -16.54
N GLU A 221 15.43 23.69 -16.12
CA GLU A 221 14.68 22.55 -16.66
C GLU A 221 13.16 22.75 -16.54
N LYS A 222 12.70 23.55 -15.58
CA LYS A 222 11.27 23.80 -15.33
C LYS A 222 10.51 24.40 -16.53
N TYR A 223 11.21 25.05 -17.47
CA TYR A 223 10.59 25.81 -18.56
C TYR A 223 11.15 25.44 -19.94
N HIS A 224 11.45 24.15 -20.14
CA HIS A 224 11.99 23.45 -21.33
C HIS A 224 11.90 24.11 -22.72
N LYS A 225 10.88 24.93 -23.03
CA LYS A 225 10.71 25.59 -24.33
C LYS A 225 11.51 26.89 -24.50
N ALA A 226 11.76 27.61 -23.40
CA ALA A 226 12.41 28.92 -23.43
C ALA A 226 13.84 28.91 -22.85
N ALA A 227 14.26 27.80 -22.21
CA ALA A 227 15.57 27.69 -21.54
C ALA A 227 16.74 28.05 -22.49
N GLY A 228 17.57 29.00 -22.07
CA GLY A 228 18.75 29.46 -22.83
C GLY A 228 18.47 30.32 -24.06
N LYS A 229 17.19 30.60 -24.39
CA LYS A 229 16.82 31.42 -25.55
C LYS A 229 16.58 32.89 -25.16
N LYS A 230 16.68 33.77 -26.16
CA LYS A 230 16.31 35.18 -26.01
C LYS A 230 14.78 35.32 -26.09
N VAL A 231 14.17 35.85 -25.03
CA VAL A 231 12.73 36.05 -24.92
C VAL A 231 12.42 37.54 -24.90
N LYS A 232 11.59 37.98 -25.85
CA LYS A 232 11.00 39.32 -25.84
C LYS A 232 9.62 39.22 -25.23
N MET A 233 9.40 39.88 -24.08
CA MET A 233 8.15 39.78 -23.36
C MET A 233 7.54 41.15 -23.14
N LYS A 234 6.25 41.25 -23.46
CA LYS A 234 5.40 42.38 -23.12
C LYS A 234 4.45 41.95 -22.01
N ILE A 235 4.42 42.69 -20.91
CA ILE A 235 3.56 42.42 -19.76
C ILE A 235 2.67 43.62 -19.51
N LYS A 236 1.40 43.36 -19.27
CA LYS A 236 0.40 44.32 -18.79
C LYS A 236 -0.10 43.91 -17.42
N VAL A 237 -0.02 44.81 -16.45
CA VAL A 237 -0.58 44.57 -15.11
C VAL A 237 -2.08 44.84 -15.15
N LEU A 238 -2.90 43.80 -14.98
CA LEU A 238 -4.36 43.92 -14.93
C LEU A 238 -4.83 44.35 -13.54
N ASN A 239 -4.30 43.70 -12.50
CA ASN A 239 -4.61 44.00 -11.11
C ASN A 239 -3.40 43.72 -10.22
N VAL A 240 -3.26 44.52 -9.16
CA VAL A 240 -2.33 44.26 -8.05
C VAL A 240 -3.18 43.96 -6.82
N LYS A 241 -2.93 42.83 -6.16
CA LYS A 241 -3.59 42.45 -4.93
C LYS A 241 -2.57 42.27 -3.82
N GLU A 242 -2.76 42.94 -2.70
CA GLU A 242 -1.89 42.78 -1.55
C GLU A 242 -2.23 41.51 -0.76
N LYS A 243 -1.19 40.86 -0.24
CA LYS A 243 -1.30 39.69 0.61
C LYS A 243 -1.76 40.11 2.00
N VAL A 244 -3.04 39.90 2.31
CA VAL A 244 -3.62 40.15 3.63
C VAL A 244 -3.67 38.86 4.42
N LEU A 245 -2.73 38.72 5.35
CA LEU A 245 -2.71 37.60 6.29
C LEU A 245 -3.80 37.80 7.35
N PRO A 246 -4.82 36.93 7.44
CA PRO A 246 -5.88 37.08 8.42
C PRO A 246 -5.29 37.08 9.83
N GLU A 247 -5.80 37.93 10.72
CA GLU A 247 -5.34 37.91 12.12
C GLU A 247 -5.67 36.56 12.77
N ILE A 248 -4.71 36.01 13.52
CA ILE A 248 -4.93 34.78 14.27
C ILE A 248 -5.78 35.11 15.50
N ASN A 249 -7.10 35.07 15.33
CA ASN A 249 -8.09 35.38 16.35
C ASN A 249 -9.22 34.33 16.37
N ASP A 250 -10.23 34.54 17.23
CA ASP A 250 -11.37 33.62 17.33
C ASP A 250 -12.19 33.54 16.03
N GLU A 251 -12.20 34.58 15.19
CA GLU A 251 -12.86 34.56 13.89
C GLU A 251 -12.13 33.65 12.90
N PHE A 252 -10.79 33.68 12.91
CA PHE A 252 -9.96 32.76 12.13
C PHE A 252 -10.21 31.31 12.55
N ALA A 253 -10.28 31.04 13.87
CA ALA A 253 -10.62 29.72 14.38
C ALA A 253 -12.03 29.27 13.91
N LYS A 254 -13.02 30.17 13.93
CA LYS A 254 -14.38 29.89 13.43
C LYS A 254 -14.42 29.60 11.93
N LYS A 255 -13.63 30.31 11.12
CA LYS A 255 -13.47 30.00 9.68
C LYS A 255 -12.97 28.56 9.45
N LEU A 256 -12.14 28.05 10.36
CA LEU A 256 -11.62 26.68 10.34
C LEU A 256 -12.54 25.65 11.01
N GLY A 257 -13.72 26.06 11.50
CA GLY A 257 -14.68 25.17 12.17
C GLY A 257 -14.47 24.98 13.67
N PHE A 258 -13.63 25.80 14.31
CA PHE A 258 -13.37 25.77 15.76
C PHE A 258 -14.11 26.88 16.51
N GLU A 259 -14.44 26.65 17.77
CA GLU A 259 -15.19 27.63 18.59
C GLU A 259 -14.39 28.92 18.88
N ASN A 260 -13.09 28.78 19.15
CA ASN A 260 -12.18 29.86 19.49
C ASN A 260 -10.71 29.45 19.20
N LEU A 261 -9.79 30.40 19.35
CA LEU A 261 -8.36 30.19 19.08
C LEU A 261 -7.73 29.16 20.02
N GLU A 262 -8.18 29.08 21.28
CA GLU A 262 -7.66 28.13 22.26
C GLU A 262 -7.96 26.67 21.87
N LYS A 263 -9.16 26.41 21.33
CA LYS A 263 -9.56 25.10 20.80
C LYS A 263 -8.74 24.72 19.57
N LEU A 264 -8.48 25.68 18.68
CA LEU A 264 -7.61 25.46 17.52
C LEU A 264 -6.18 25.08 17.97
N LYS A 265 -5.60 25.84 18.91
CA LYS A 265 -4.26 25.56 19.47
C LYS A 265 -4.19 24.18 20.13
N SER A 266 -5.20 23.85 20.94
CA SER A 266 -5.30 22.54 21.60
C SER A 266 -5.43 21.41 20.59
N HIS A 267 -6.15 21.62 19.49
CA HIS A 267 -6.28 20.62 18.44
C HIS A 267 -4.96 20.39 17.69
N ILE A 268 -4.23 21.46 17.37
CA ILE A 268 -2.90 21.38 16.75
C ILE A 268 -1.92 20.65 17.69
N GLU A 269 -1.91 21.01 18.98
CA GLU A 269 -1.06 20.35 19.98
C GLU A 269 -1.34 18.85 20.06
N ASN A 270 -2.61 18.45 20.14
CA ASN A 270 -2.99 17.05 20.19
C ASN A 270 -2.63 16.29 18.89
N THR A 271 -2.78 16.95 17.74
CA THR A 271 -2.42 16.37 16.45
C THR A 271 -0.91 16.15 16.35
N LEU A 272 -0.12 17.17 16.67
CA LEU A 272 1.34 17.07 16.70
C LEU A 272 1.83 16.00 17.68
N LYS A 273 1.19 15.92 18.85
CA LYS A 273 1.50 14.91 19.86
C LYS A 273 1.20 13.51 19.34
N LYS A 274 0.04 13.30 18.70
CA LYS A 274 -0.35 12.01 18.14
C LYS A 274 0.60 11.57 17.03
N VAL A 275 0.90 12.45 16.07
CA VAL A 275 1.82 12.15 14.97
C VAL A 275 3.22 11.79 15.49
N ARG A 276 3.75 12.58 16.42
CA ARG A 276 5.07 12.30 17.02
C ARG A 276 5.05 11.03 17.88
N GLN A 277 3.91 10.67 18.49
CA GLN A 277 3.74 9.43 19.25
C GLN A 277 3.73 8.21 18.34
N GLU A 278 2.94 8.25 17.25
CA GLU A 278 2.91 7.20 16.23
C GLU A 278 4.32 7.01 15.64
N GLN A 279 5.00 8.09 15.26
CA GLN A 279 6.39 8.03 14.80
C GLN A 279 7.36 7.45 15.85
N SER A 280 7.14 7.73 17.14
CA SER A 280 7.97 7.14 18.19
C SER A 280 7.65 5.66 18.43
N GLU A 281 6.43 5.21 18.14
CA GLU A 281 6.03 3.81 18.26
C GLU A 281 6.52 2.99 17.07
N ASP A 282 6.49 3.55 15.85
CA ASP A 282 7.03 2.92 14.64
C ASP A 282 8.57 2.74 14.68
N LEU A 283 9.25 3.55 15.49
CA LEU A 283 10.71 3.48 15.67
C LEU A 283 11.15 2.47 16.76
N LEU A 284 10.20 1.86 17.47
CA LEU A 284 10.45 0.88 18.55
C LEU A 284 10.32 -0.56 18.05
#